data_AF-A0A6P1IV33-F1
#
_entry.id   AF-A0A6P1IV33-F1
#
_cell.length_a   1.000
_cell.length_b   1.000
_cell.length_c   1.000
_cell.angle_alpha   90.00
_cell.angle_beta   90.00
_cell.angle_gamma   90.00
#
_symmetry.space_group_name_H-M   'P 1'
#
loop_
_entity.id
_entity.type
_entity.pdbx_description
1 polymer ?
#
loop_
_entity_poly.entity_id
_entity_poly.type
_entity_poly.pdbx_seq_one_letter_code
_entity_poly.pdbx_strand_id
1 'polypeptide(L)'
;MTPSAIHSIQRDVQRLGIKLSEARRRRRMSQRAMADQTGMSLSTVRRLERGEPGVAIHALLSGFKVLEILDACIGLLSLGEDDVDQGRAAELLPKRVRQPKAGRDISAPMRRGSFDVGSPAPAAEFGAGVAQPTEAISLQPQLPVDEPKKQGRVAVVKPRQSHSQGQIDLFSL
;
A
#
# COMPACT_ATOMS: atom_id res chain seq x y z
N MET A 1 -10.06 30.99 6.66
CA MET A 1 -9.05 30.26 5.86
C MET A 1 -9.22 30.67 4.42
N THR A 2 -8.26 31.40 3.85
CA THR A 2 -8.27 31.71 2.42
C THR A 2 -8.12 30.38 1.65
N PRO A 3 -8.98 30.07 0.66
CA PRO A 3 -8.78 28.91 -0.18
C PRO A 3 -7.45 29.12 -0.93
N SER A 4 -6.41 28.47 -0.43
CA SER A 4 -5.07 28.55 -0.99
C SER A 4 -5.11 27.96 -2.40
N ALA A 5 -4.95 28.83 -3.39
CA ALA A 5 -4.63 28.62 -4.81
C ALA A 5 -5.14 27.33 -5.49
N ILE A 6 -5.81 27.51 -6.62
CA ILE A 6 -6.21 26.44 -7.56
C ILE A 6 -4.95 25.69 -8.04
N HIS A 7 -4.51 24.69 -7.29
CA HIS A 7 -3.44 23.78 -7.65
C HIS A 7 -4.05 22.59 -8.39
N SER A 8 -3.36 22.08 -9.41
CA SER A 8 -3.82 20.84 -10.05
C SER A 8 -3.56 19.68 -9.10
N ILE A 9 -4.43 18.68 -9.12
CA ILE A 9 -4.29 17.46 -8.31
C ILE A 9 -2.88 16.86 -8.45
N GLN A 10 -2.31 16.88 -9.65
CA GLN A 10 -0.94 16.42 -9.89
C GLN A 10 0.10 17.19 -9.06
N ARG A 11 -0.03 18.52 -8.95
CA ARG A 11 0.88 19.34 -8.12
C ARG A 11 0.71 19.05 -6.64
N ASP A 12 -0.51 18.78 -6.19
CA ASP A 12 -0.77 18.45 -4.79
C ASP A 12 -0.18 17.08 -4.42
N VAL A 13 -0.30 16.09 -5.31
CA VAL A 13 0.34 14.77 -5.12
C VAL A 13 1.87 14.91 -5.09
N GLN A 14 2.46 15.72 -5.97
CA GLN A 14 3.91 16.00 -5.95
C GLN A 14 4.35 16.67 -4.65
N ARG A 15 3.61 17.70 -4.20
CA ARG A 15 3.86 18.36 -2.92
C ARG A 15 3.80 17.38 -1.75
N LEU A 16 2.82 16.48 -1.76
CA LEU A 16 2.70 15.45 -0.73
C LEU A 16 3.91 14.52 -0.72
N GLY A 17 4.38 14.06 -1.88
CA GLY A 17 5.59 13.24 -2.02
C GLY A 17 6.84 13.94 -1.46
N ILE A 18 7.01 15.24 -1.77
CA ILE A 18 8.12 16.05 -1.23
C ILE A 18 8.05 16.11 0.30
N LYS A 19 6.86 16.36 0.87
CA LYS A 19 6.66 16.41 2.33
C LYS A 19 6.94 15.07 2.99
N LEU A 20 6.57 13.96 2.35
CA LEU A 20 6.90 12.62 2.81
C LEU A 20 8.42 12.40 2.84
N SER A 21 9.12 12.79 1.77
CA SER A 21 10.58 12.68 1.68
C SER A 21 11.29 13.54 2.73
N GLU A 22 10.79 14.75 3.00
CA GLU A 22 11.25 15.61 4.09
C GLU A 22 11.05 14.92 5.46
N ALA A 23 9.86 14.40 5.74
CA ALA A 23 9.55 13.72 6.99
C ALA A 23 10.43 12.49 7.22
N ARG A 24 10.68 11.68 6.18
CA ARG A 24 11.63 10.56 6.25
C ARG A 24 13.04 11.02 6.60
N ARG A 25 13.54 12.06 5.93
CA ARG A 25 14.88 12.59 6.18
C ARG A 25 15.02 13.18 7.58
N ARG A 26 14.00 13.86 8.10
CA ARG A 26 14.00 14.36 9.50
C ARG A 26 14.19 13.24 10.52
N ARG A 27 13.66 12.04 10.21
CA ARG A 27 13.83 10.82 11.02
C ARG A 27 15.12 10.04 10.72
N ARG A 28 16.03 10.59 9.90
CA ARG A 28 17.30 9.96 9.48
C ARG A 28 17.13 8.56 8.88
N MET A 29 15.98 8.29 8.26
CA MET A 29 15.66 7.01 7.66
C MET A 29 16.04 7.00 6.18
N SER A 30 16.72 5.97 5.68
CA SER A 30 17.04 5.84 4.25
C SER A 30 15.81 5.36 3.45
N GLN A 31 15.80 5.57 2.12
CA GLN A 31 14.72 5.02 1.28
C GLN A 31 14.69 3.49 1.34
N ARG A 32 15.85 2.84 1.46
CA ARG A 32 15.97 1.39 1.64
C ARG A 32 15.33 0.95 2.95
N ALA A 33 15.68 1.60 4.06
CA ALA A 33 15.13 1.28 5.37
C ALA A 33 13.60 1.45 5.41
N MET A 34 13.07 2.51 4.79
CA MET A 34 11.62 2.68 4.65
C MET A 34 10.99 1.57 3.80
N ALA A 35 11.61 1.20 2.68
CA ALA A 35 11.13 0.11 1.84
C ALA A 35 11.07 -1.21 2.62
N ASP A 36 12.11 -1.49 3.40
CA ASP A 36 12.22 -2.70 4.22
C ASP A 36 11.16 -2.70 5.34
N GLN A 37 10.92 -1.57 6.02
CA GLN A 37 9.89 -1.45 7.07
C GLN A 37 8.45 -1.50 6.53
N THR A 38 8.23 -1.01 5.31
CA THR A 38 6.91 -1.02 4.66
C THR A 38 6.63 -2.30 3.88
N GLY A 39 7.63 -3.18 3.70
CA GLY A 39 7.52 -4.35 2.85
C GLY A 39 7.42 -4.04 1.34
N MET A 40 7.86 -2.85 0.92
CA MET A 40 7.75 -2.38 -0.47
C MET A 40 9.08 -2.47 -1.20
N SER A 41 9.02 -2.39 -2.53
CA SER A 41 10.22 -2.21 -3.33
C SER A 41 10.80 -0.79 -3.17
N LEU A 42 12.12 -0.66 -3.34
CA LEU A 42 12.79 0.64 -3.33
C LEU A 42 12.27 1.57 -4.45
N SER A 43 11.87 1.01 -5.60
CA SER A 43 11.28 1.80 -6.68
C SER A 43 9.92 2.37 -6.27
N THR A 44 9.08 1.61 -5.57
CA THR A 44 7.81 2.11 -5.02
C THR A 44 8.02 3.30 -4.08
N VAL A 45 8.98 3.21 -3.14
CA VAL A 45 9.30 4.32 -2.23
C VAL A 45 9.78 5.55 -3.00
N ARG A 46 10.60 5.38 -4.04
CA ARG A 46 11.06 6.50 -4.89
C ARG A 46 9.90 7.15 -5.65
N ARG A 47 8.99 6.37 -6.23
CA ARG A 47 7.81 6.88 -6.93
C ARG A 47 6.87 7.63 -5.97
N LEU A 48 6.71 7.09 -4.76
CA LEU A 48 5.93 7.69 -3.69
C LEU A 48 6.49 9.07 -3.30
N GLU A 49 7.80 9.19 -3.08
CA GLU A 49 8.44 10.46 -2.74
C GLU A 49 8.46 11.49 -3.89
N ARG A 50 8.39 11.04 -5.15
CA ARG A 50 8.20 11.93 -6.29
C ARG A 50 6.75 12.39 -6.45
N GLY A 51 5.81 11.76 -5.75
CA GLY A 51 4.38 12.00 -5.93
C GLY A 51 3.91 11.60 -7.33
N GLU A 52 4.31 10.42 -7.80
CA GLU A 52 3.80 9.90 -9.07
C GLU A 52 2.31 9.53 -8.96
N PRO A 53 1.48 9.98 -9.90
CA PRO A 53 0.08 9.54 -9.96
C PRO A 53 0.01 8.03 -10.22
N GLY A 54 -0.93 7.35 -9.56
CA GLY A 54 -1.11 5.89 -9.67
C GLY A 54 -0.30 5.06 -8.67
N VAL A 55 0.47 5.68 -7.76
CA VAL A 55 0.92 4.97 -6.56
C VAL A 55 -0.30 4.61 -5.71
N ALA A 56 -0.44 3.34 -5.35
CA ALA A 56 -1.58 2.85 -4.59
C ALA A 56 -1.72 3.60 -3.27
N ILE A 57 -2.95 3.91 -2.86
CA ILE A 57 -3.21 4.60 -1.59
C ILE A 57 -2.63 3.82 -0.40
N HIS A 58 -2.65 2.49 -0.45
CA HIS A 58 -1.99 1.63 0.52
C HIS A 58 -0.51 2.00 0.69
N ALA A 59 0.21 2.25 -0.41
CA ALA A 59 1.62 2.57 -0.35
C ALA A 59 1.90 3.89 0.39
N LEU A 60 1.04 4.88 0.14
CA LEU A 60 1.07 6.17 0.83
C LEU A 60 0.80 6.01 2.33
N LEU A 61 -0.27 5.29 2.70
CA LEU A 61 -0.67 5.12 4.10
C LEU A 61 0.35 4.30 4.91
N SER A 62 0.96 3.26 4.33
CA SER A 62 2.02 2.53 5.03
C SER A 62 3.28 3.39 5.21
N GLY A 63 3.60 4.27 4.26
CA GLY A 63 4.64 5.28 4.43
C GLY A 63 4.33 6.23 5.59
N PHE A 64 3.09 6.73 5.69
CA PHE A 64 2.64 7.54 6.82
C PHE A 64 2.67 6.79 8.15
N LYS A 65 2.38 5.48 8.16
CA LYS A 65 2.42 4.65 9.37
C LYS A 65 3.84 4.51 9.89
N VAL A 66 4.80 4.20 9.02
CA VAL A 66 6.23 4.11 9.38
C VAL A 66 6.79 5.46 9.84
N LEU A 67 6.27 6.54 9.30
CA LEU A 67 6.58 7.90 9.74
C LEU A 67 5.69 8.38 10.89
N GLU A 68 4.89 7.51 11.53
CA GLU A 68 4.01 7.81 12.69
C GLU A 68 3.21 9.12 12.56
N ILE A 69 2.85 9.50 11.34
CA ILE A 69 2.01 10.67 11.04
C ILE A 69 0.61 10.27 10.62
N LEU A 70 0.36 8.97 10.41
CA LEU A 70 -0.92 8.47 9.93
C LEU A 70 -2.08 8.87 10.84
N ASP A 71 -1.92 8.72 12.15
CA ASP A 71 -2.99 8.98 13.13
C ASP A 71 -3.33 10.49 13.16
N ALA A 72 -2.32 11.35 13.06
CA ALA A 72 -2.53 12.81 12.93
C ALA A 72 -3.24 13.15 11.60
N CYS A 73 -2.86 12.53 10.48
CA CYS A 73 -3.53 12.73 9.20
C CYS A 73 -4.99 12.27 9.22
N ILE A 74 -5.30 11.14 9.87
CA ILE A 74 -6.69 10.67 10.04
C ILE A 74 -7.46 11.65 10.93
N GLY A 75 -6.86 12.11 12.03
CA GLY A 75 -7.47 13.10 12.92
C GLY A 75 -7.82 14.42 12.23
N LEU A 76 -7.02 14.86 11.25
CA LEU A 76 -7.35 16.05 10.44
C LEU A 76 -8.66 15.88 9.65
N LEU A 77 -9.02 14.66 9.25
CA LEU A 77 -10.27 14.39 8.54
C LEU A 77 -11.48 14.40 9.47
N SER A 78 -11.25 14.26 10.79
CA SER A 78 -12.28 14.35 11.82
C SER A 78 -12.50 15.77 12.34
N LEU A 79 -11.72 16.76 11.89
CA LEU A 79 -11.88 18.17 12.28
C LEU A 79 -13.22 18.71 11.79
N GLY A 80 -14.18 18.82 12.70
CA GLY A 80 -15.56 19.22 12.43
C GLY A 80 -16.57 18.52 13.34
N GLU A 81 -16.16 17.42 13.97
CA GLU A 81 -16.96 16.66 14.93
C GLU A 81 -16.42 16.93 16.35
N ASP A 82 -17.19 17.62 17.21
CA ASP A 82 -16.85 17.75 18.63
C ASP A 82 -16.79 16.35 19.28
N ASP A 83 -15.96 16.13 20.30
CA ASP A 83 -15.74 14.79 20.89
C ASP A 83 -17.04 14.12 21.38
N VAL A 84 -18.04 14.92 21.76
CA VAL A 84 -19.39 14.48 22.16
C VAL A 84 -20.27 14.13 20.95
N ASP A 85 -20.01 14.76 19.81
CA ASP A 85 -20.73 14.54 18.56
C ASP A 85 -20.17 13.36 17.76
N GLN A 86 -18.88 13.02 17.87
CA GLN A 86 -18.27 11.88 17.16
C GLN A 86 -19.01 10.55 17.44
N GLY A 87 -19.41 10.30 18.69
CA GLY A 87 -20.13 9.08 19.06
C GLY A 87 -21.54 9.00 18.49
N ARG A 88 -22.26 10.13 18.41
CA ARG A 88 -23.62 10.20 17.86
C ARG A 88 -23.63 10.29 16.33
N ALA A 89 -22.73 11.09 15.75
CA ALA A 89 -22.57 11.24 14.31
C ALA A 89 -22.20 9.91 13.67
N ALA A 90 -21.29 9.14 14.27
CA ALA A 90 -20.92 7.82 13.79
C ALA A 90 -22.11 6.84 13.74
N GLU A 91 -23.00 6.87 14.73
CA GLU A 91 -24.22 6.05 14.78
C GLU A 91 -25.27 6.48 13.73
N LEU A 92 -25.30 7.78 13.40
CA LEU A 92 -26.21 8.37 12.42
C LEU A 92 -25.65 8.38 10.99
N LEU A 93 -24.44 7.86 10.75
CA LEU A 93 -23.87 7.79 9.41
C LEU A 93 -24.76 6.94 8.48
N PRO A 94 -25.27 7.51 7.38
CA PRO A 94 -26.06 6.75 6.44
C PRO A 94 -25.19 5.64 5.82
N LYS A 95 -25.62 4.38 5.97
CA LYS A 95 -24.93 3.22 5.35
C LYS A 95 -24.69 3.40 3.85
N ARG A 96 -25.55 4.16 3.16
CA ARG A 96 -25.39 4.58 1.77
C ARG A 96 -26.20 5.83 1.49
N VAL A 97 -25.56 6.88 0.97
CA VAL A 97 -26.26 8.07 0.46
C VAL A 97 -26.79 7.76 -0.94
N ARG A 98 -28.10 7.88 -1.15
CA ARG A 98 -28.75 7.79 -2.46
C ARG A 98 -29.15 9.19 -2.88
N GLN A 99 -28.73 9.61 -4.07
CA GLN A 99 -29.32 10.80 -4.68
C GLN A 99 -30.81 10.50 -4.93
N PRO A 100 -31.74 11.37 -4.52
CA PRO A 100 -33.14 11.19 -4.86
C PRO A 100 -33.24 11.11 -6.38
N LYS A 101 -33.88 10.05 -6.87
CA LYS A 101 -34.19 9.94 -8.30
C LYS A 101 -35.14 11.10 -8.60
N ALA A 102 -34.66 12.08 -9.38
CA ALA A 102 -35.50 13.15 -9.91
C ALA A 102 -36.81 12.52 -10.39
N GLY A 103 -37.92 13.06 -9.90
CA GLY A 103 -39.23 12.44 -9.95
C GLY A 103 -39.49 11.76 -11.28
N ARG A 104 -39.88 10.48 -11.24
CA ARG A 104 -40.70 9.97 -12.33
C ARG A 104 -41.93 10.87 -12.34
N ASP A 105 -42.03 11.74 -13.34
CA ASP A 105 -43.25 12.46 -13.65
C ASP A 105 -44.39 11.43 -13.71
N ILE A 106 -45.23 11.46 -12.68
CA ILE A 106 -46.47 10.70 -12.59
C ILE A 106 -47.55 11.26 -13.54
N SER A 107 -47.20 12.24 -14.38
CA SER A 107 -48.03 12.89 -15.39
C SER A 107 -47.92 12.24 -16.79
N ALA A 108 -47.14 11.17 -16.97
CA ALA A 108 -47.22 10.37 -18.20
C ALA A 108 -48.54 9.56 -18.20
N PRO A 109 -49.40 9.69 -19.23
CA PRO A 109 -50.70 9.03 -19.21
C PRO A 109 -50.53 7.52 -19.18
N MET A 110 -51.17 6.90 -18.19
CA MET A 110 -51.41 5.48 -18.05
C MET A 110 -51.94 4.92 -19.39
N ARG A 111 -51.08 4.33 -20.22
CA ARG A 111 -51.55 3.50 -21.34
C ARG A 111 -52.17 2.24 -20.74
N ARG A 112 -53.49 2.27 -20.61
CA ARG A 112 -54.33 1.08 -20.38
C ARG A 112 -54.00 0.03 -21.44
N GLY A 113 -53.88 -1.20 -20.97
CA GLY A 113 -53.14 -2.25 -21.64
C GLY A 113 -53.77 -2.82 -22.91
N SER A 114 -52.91 -3.46 -23.69
CA SER A 114 -53.26 -4.65 -24.46
C SER A 114 -52.74 -5.86 -23.67
N PHE A 115 -53.63 -6.53 -22.95
CA PHE A 115 -53.39 -7.87 -22.44
C PHE A 115 -53.39 -8.83 -23.64
N ASP A 116 -52.22 -9.18 -24.14
CA ASP A 116 -52.06 -10.29 -25.05
C ASP A 116 -52.07 -11.59 -24.21
N VAL A 117 -53.25 -12.16 -24.03
CA VAL A 117 -53.42 -13.50 -23.45
C VAL A 117 -53.37 -14.51 -24.59
N GLY A 118 -52.14 -14.81 -25.03
CA GLY A 118 -51.81 -15.94 -25.89
C GLY A 118 -51.18 -17.04 -25.03
N SER A 119 -51.96 -18.09 -24.78
CA SER A 119 -51.63 -19.26 -23.96
C SER A 119 -50.64 -20.23 -24.68
N PRO A 120 -50.32 -21.41 -24.13
CA PRO A 120 -49.06 -21.80 -23.49
C PRO A 120 -48.08 -22.61 -24.38
N ALA A 121 -46.88 -22.87 -23.83
CA ALA A 121 -45.83 -23.76 -24.35
C ALA A 121 -46.33 -25.21 -24.61
N PRO A 122 -45.63 -26.06 -25.39
CA PRO A 122 -44.48 -26.77 -24.79
C PRO A 122 -43.36 -27.27 -25.74
N ALA A 123 -42.28 -27.70 -25.08
CA ALA A 123 -41.46 -28.89 -25.34
C ALA A 123 -40.11 -28.75 -26.08
N ALA A 124 -39.10 -29.22 -25.34
CA ALA A 124 -37.86 -29.90 -25.76
C ALA A 124 -36.81 -29.00 -26.48
N GLU A 125 -35.50 -29.13 -26.26
CA GLU A 125 -34.73 -30.36 -26.16
C GLU A 125 -33.49 -30.27 -25.25
N PHE A 126 -33.07 -31.46 -24.85
CA PHE A 126 -31.96 -31.91 -24.03
C PHE A 126 -30.56 -31.50 -24.52
N GLY A 127 -29.57 -31.58 -23.61
CA GLY A 127 -28.16 -31.83 -23.95
C GLY A 127 -27.18 -31.17 -22.98
N ALA A 128 -26.92 -31.78 -21.81
CA ALA A 128 -25.74 -32.62 -21.59
C ALA A 128 -24.41 -31.82 -21.49
N GLY A 129 -23.86 -31.72 -20.28
CA GLY A 129 -22.55 -31.12 -20.05
C GLY A 129 -22.11 -31.08 -18.60
N VAL A 130 -22.33 -32.17 -17.85
CA VAL A 130 -21.64 -32.43 -16.59
C VAL A 130 -20.19 -32.81 -16.93
N ALA A 131 -19.22 -32.04 -16.44
CA ALA A 131 -17.85 -32.51 -16.25
C ALA A 131 -17.38 -32.08 -14.87
N GLN A 132 -16.99 -33.11 -14.11
CA GLN A 132 -16.63 -33.11 -12.69
C GLN A 132 -15.28 -32.42 -12.41
N PRO A 133 -15.00 -32.09 -11.15
CA PRO A 133 -13.68 -31.66 -10.70
C PRO A 133 -12.73 -32.87 -10.67
N THR A 134 -11.60 -32.81 -11.37
CA THR A 134 -10.54 -33.83 -11.23
C THR A 134 -9.45 -33.35 -10.30
N GLU A 135 -9.12 -34.26 -9.39
CA GLU A 135 -8.28 -34.14 -8.22
C GLU A 135 -6.78 -33.94 -8.53
N ALA A 136 -6.11 -33.45 -7.49
CA ALA A 136 -4.77 -33.82 -7.03
C ALA A 136 -3.78 -34.42 -8.03
N ILE A 137 -2.65 -33.72 -8.21
CA ILE A 137 -1.37 -34.39 -8.44
C ILE A 137 -0.36 -33.95 -7.38
N SER A 138 0.09 -34.98 -6.69
CA SER A 138 1.07 -35.10 -5.63
C SER A 138 2.39 -34.39 -5.86
N LEU A 139 2.96 -34.00 -4.72
CA LEU A 139 4.38 -33.83 -4.45
C LEU A 139 5.27 -34.87 -5.14
N GLN A 140 6.43 -34.41 -5.63
CA GLN A 140 7.80 -34.88 -5.32
C GLN A 140 8.80 -34.32 -6.38
N PRO A 141 10.13 -34.40 -6.17
CA PRO A 141 10.95 -34.04 -5.02
C PRO A 141 12.02 -33.01 -5.42
N GLN A 142 12.69 -32.41 -4.43
CA GLN A 142 13.76 -31.44 -4.67
C GLN A 142 14.97 -32.07 -5.37
N LEU A 143 15.43 -31.42 -6.43
CA LEU A 143 16.75 -31.66 -7.02
C LEU A 143 17.83 -31.01 -6.13
N PRO A 144 19.00 -31.65 -5.97
CA PRO A 144 20.07 -31.18 -5.12
C PRO A 144 20.67 -29.89 -5.70
N VAL A 145 20.81 -28.87 -4.85
CA VAL A 145 21.59 -27.67 -5.17
C VAL A 145 23.06 -28.04 -4.99
N ASP A 146 23.70 -28.50 -6.07
CA ASP A 146 25.15 -28.65 -6.11
C ASP A 146 25.82 -27.27 -6.04
N GLU A 147 26.56 -27.04 -4.95
CA GLU A 147 27.54 -25.97 -4.81
C GLU A 147 28.67 -26.12 -5.82
N PRO A 148 29.04 -25.08 -6.59
CA PRO A 148 30.40 -24.97 -7.10
C PRO A 148 31.28 -24.21 -6.11
N LYS A 149 32.06 -24.97 -5.32
CA LYS A 149 33.31 -24.51 -4.69
C LYS A 149 34.34 -24.14 -5.76
N LYS A 150 34.76 -22.87 -5.81
CA LYS A 150 36.11 -22.42 -6.23
C LYS A 150 36.42 -21.14 -5.43
N GLN A 151 37.13 -21.23 -4.30
CA GLN A 151 38.60 -21.16 -4.18
C GLN A 151 39.26 -20.04 -5.01
N GLY A 152 39.87 -19.09 -4.29
CA GLY A 152 41.18 -18.54 -4.66
C GLY A 152 41.26 -17.02 -4.82
N ARG A 153 41.60 -16.31 -3.73
CA ARG A 153 42.82 -15.49 -3.65
C ARG A 153 43.02 -14.94 -2.24
N VAL A 154 44.00 -15.53 -1.56
CA VAL A 154 44.51 -15.11 -0.25
C VAL A 154 45.40 -13.88 -0.45
N ALA A 155 45.06 -12.76 0.17
CA ALA A 155 45.99 -11.66 0.39
C ALA A 155 46.66 -11.87 1.75
N VAL A 156 47.86 -12.46 1.73
CA VAL A 156 48.73 -12.56 2.91
C VAL A 156 49.29 -11.17 3.20
N VAL A 157 48.74 -10.49 4.21
CA VAL A 157 49.33 -9.28 4.78
C VAL A 157 50.29 -9.71 5.89
N LYS A 158 51.60 -9.62 5.63
CA LYS A 158 52.64 -9.88 6.64
C LYS A 158 52.67 -8.73 7.66
N PRO A 159 52.70 -9.00 8.98
CA PRO A 159 52.94 -7.95 9.97
C PRO A 159 54.41 -7.53 9.93
N ARG A 160 54.66 -6.21 9.84
CA ARG A 160 55.99 -5.60 10.04
C ARG A 160 56.36 -5.76 11.51
N GLN A 161 57.33 -6.62 11.78
CA GLN A 161 58.12 -6.52 13.01
C GLN A 161 59.12 -5.37 12.83
N SER A 162 59.06 -4.39 13.73
CA SER A 162 60.17 -3.49 14.00
C SER A 162 60.60 -3.72 15.44
N HIS A 163 61.72 -4.41 15.62
CA HIS A 163 62.52 -4.37 16.83
C HIS A 163 63.11 -2.96 17.00
N SER A 164 62.94 -2.38 18.18
CA SER A 164 63.96 -1.53 18.78
C SER A 164 64.05 -1.88 20.26
N GLN A 165 65.21 -2.42 20.62
CA GLN A 165 65.66 -2.69 21.98
C GLN A 165 65.91 -1.38 22.76
N GLY A 166 65.94 -1.52 24.08
CA GLY A 166 66.28 -0.50 25.08
C GLY A 166 65.27 -0.57 26.22
N GLN A 167 65.29 -1.52 27.15
CA GLN A 167 66.30 -1.73 28.19
C GLN A 167 66.73 -0.41 28.83
N ILE A 168 66.13 -0.02 29.96
CA ILE A 168 66.84 0.34 31.20
C ILE A 168 65.89 0.12 32.41
N ASP A 169 66.52 -0.24 33.53
CA ASP A 169 66.00 -0.96 34.68
C ASP A 169 65.21 -0.15 35.72
N LEU A 170 64.48 -0.91 36.54
CA LEU A 170 64.11 -0.63 37.94
C LEU A 170 65.26 0.06 38.71
N PHE A 171 64.97 1.08 39.52
CA PHE A 171 65.43 1.21 40.92
C PHE A 171 64.82 2.46 41.60
N SER A 172 64.25 2.24 42.80
CA SER A 172 64.11 3.11 43.98
C SER A 172 64.05 4.64 43.84
N LEU A 173 62.95 5.29 44.25
CA LEU A 173 62.62 5.74 45.62
C LEU A 173 61.28 6.49 45.61
#